data_AF-A0A6L6WGP7-F1
#
_entry.id   AF-A0A6L6WGP7-F1
#
_cell.length_a   1.000
_cell.length_b   1.000
_cell.length_c   1.000
_cell.angle_alpha   90.00
_cell.angle_beta   90.00
_cell.angle_gamma   90.00
#
_symmetry.space_group_name_H-M   'P 1'
#
loop_
_entity.id
_entity.type
_entity.pdbx_description
1 polymer ?
#
loop_
_entity_poly.entity_id
_entity_poly.type
_entity_poly.pdbx_seq_one_letter_code
_entity_poly.pdbx_strand_id
1 'polypeptide(L)'
;MVRLSGRGESHAKTCEDIVRNCGIDFTLIRSSWFAQSFSEGRPHGPVLQGAVTLPAGQVQEPIIVINDIAEVAIRLTSQLGRQPSHYPSGTETNAKRRPNGRRLTVSNER
;
A
#
# COMPACT_ATOMS: atom_id res chain seq x y z
N MET A 1 -9.61 -12.16 -1.23
CA MET A 1 -8.50 -12.03 -0.25
C MET A 1 -7.81 -10.68 -0.42
N VAL A 2 -7.48 -9.96 0.66
CA VAL A 2 -6.76 -8.67 0.59
C VAL A 2 -5.32 -8.84 1.08
N ARG A 3 -4.35 -8.26 0.34
CA ARG A 3 -2.91 -8.33 0.63
C ARG A 3 -2.25 -6.97 0.48
N LEU A 4 -1.31 -6.67 1.37
CA LEU A 4 -0.43 -5.51 1.28
C LEU A 4 0.86 -5.91 0.57
N SER A 5 1.32 -5.08 -0.36
CA SER A 5 2.54 -5.29 -1.13
C SER A 5 3.43 -4.05 -1.13
N GLY A 6 4.74 -4.26 -1.06
CA GLY A 6 5.75 -3.20 -1.16
C GLY A 6 5.85 -2.67 -2.59
N ARG A 7 5.64 -1.38 -2.78
CA ARG A 7 5.64 -0.77 -4.13
C ARG A 7 7.05 -0.78 -4.73
N GLY A 8 7.21 -1.48 -5.85
CA GLY A 8 8.46 -1.50 -6.61
C GLY A 8 9.57 -2.38 -6.02
N GLU A 9 9.28 -3.17 -4.98
CA GLU A 9 10.25 -4.09 -4.39
C GLU A 9 10.26 -5.42 -5.14
N SER A 10 11.44 -5.92 -5.50
CA SER A 10 11.60 -7.19 -6.24
C SER A 10 10.99 -8.38 -5.50
N HIS A 11 11.21 -8.48 -4.19
CA HIS A 11 10.64 -9.53 -3.35
C HIS A 11 9.11 -9.43 -3.25
N ALA A 12 8.57 -8.21 -3.19
CA ALA A 12 7.13 -7.99 -3.18
C ALA A 12 6.51 -8.45 -4.51
N LYS A 13 7.16 -8.15 -5.65
CA LYS A 13 6.71 -8.60 -6.97
C LYS A 13 6.63 -10.13 -7.07
N THR A 14 7.61 -10.86 -6.55
CA THR A 14 7.56 -12.33 -6.50
C THR A 14 6.34 -12.83 -5.72
N CYS A 15 6.05 -12.23 -4.56
CA CYS A 15 4.86 -12.58 -3.77
C CYS A 15 3.57 -12.24 -4.52
N GLU A 16 3.51 -11.09 -5.21
CA GLU A 16 2.37 -10.73 -6.05
C GLU A 16 2.15 -11.76 -7.17
N ASP A 17 3.21 -12.21 -7.84
CA ASP A 17 3.12 -13.22 -8.90
C ASP A 17 2.59 -14.56 -8.38
N ILE A 18 2.97 -14.97 -7.17
CA ILE A 18 2.40 -16.16 -6.53
C ILE A 18 0.90 -15.97 -6.28
N VAL A 19 0.48 -14.80 -5.79
CA VAL A 19 -0.93 -14.49 -5.53
C VAL A 19 -1.74 -14.42 -6.84
N ARG A 20 -1.16 -13.88 -7.92
CA ARG A 20 -1.81 -13.87 -9.24
C ARG A 20 -2.09 -15.28 -9.75
N ASN A 21 -1.17 -16.21 -9.49
CA ASN A 21 -1.25 -17.57 -10.02
C ASN A 21 -1.96 -18.56 -9.08
N CYS A 22 -2.47 -18.13 -7.92
CA CYS A 22 -3.06 -19.05 -6.94
C CYS A 22 -4.53 -19.41 -7.24
N GLY A 23 -5.15 -18.81 -8.25
CA GLY A 23 -6.54 -19.11 -8.66
C GLY A 23 -7.60 -18.63 -7.66
N ILE A 24 -7.25 -17.75 -6.72
CA ILE A 24 -8.16 -17.20 -5.71
C ILE A 24 -8.39 -15.71 -6.00
N ASP A 25 -9.63 -15.24 -5.86
CA ASP A 25 -9.93 -13.81 -5.96
C ASP A 25 -9.11 -12.99 -4.97
N PHE A 26 -8.37 -12.01 -5.49
CA PHE A 26 -7.48 -11.18 -4.70
C PHE A 26 -7.64 -9.69 -4.98
N THR A 27 -7.18 -8.89 -4.02
CA THR A 27 -6.93 -7.46 -4.15
C THR A 27 -5.55 -7.15 -3.60
N LEU A 28 -4.69 -6.58 -4.45
CA LEU A 28 -3.35 -6.14 -4.08
C LEU A 28 -3.36 -4.63 -3.81
N ILE A 29 -3.02 -4.25 -2.58
CA ILE A 29 -2.81 -2.86 -2.19
C ILE A 29 -1.31 -2.63 -2.15
N ARG A 30 -0.78 -1.88 -3.12
CA ARG A 30 0.62 -1.47 -3.13
C ARG A 30 0.79 -0.20 -2.31
N SER A 31 1.59 -0.30 -1.27
CA SER A 31 1.97 0.81 -0.39
C SER A 31 3.46 1.09 -0.52
N SER A 32 3.81 2.36 -0.39
CA SER A 32 5.17 2.86 -0.34
C SER A 32 5.71 2.82 1.09
N TRP A 33 5.87 3.98 1.73
CA TRP A 33 6.48 4.13 3.05
C TRP A 33 5.43 4.31 4.12
N PHE A 34 5.60 3.66 5.27
CA PHE A 34 4.79 3.93 6.44
C PHE A 34 5.44 5.04 7.29
N ALA A 35 4.63 5.94 7.85
CA ALA A 35 5.10 6.96 8.78
C ALA A 35 5.78 6.31 10.01
N GLN A 36 5.26 5.17 10.46
CA GLN A 36 5.82 4.36 11.54
C GLN A 36 7.22 3.82 11.23
N SER A 37 7.58 3.65 9.95
CA SER A 37 8.93 3.21 9.59
C SER A 37 10.00 4.20 10.08
N PHE A 38 9.67 5.48 10.21
CA PHE A 38 10.59 6.52 10.67
C PHE A 38 10.75 6.59 12.19
N SER A 39 9.80 6.08 12.97
CA SER A 39 9.88 6.01 14.44
C SER A 39 10.34 4.65 14.95
N GLU A 40 10.03 3.57 14.23
CA GLU A 40 10.16 2.19 14.73
C GLU A 40 10.96 1.29 13.78
N GLY A 41 11.24 1.77 12.57
CA GLY A 41 11.88 0.98 11.52
C GLY A 41 13.33 1.38 11.25
N ARG A 42 13.88 0.77 10.20
CA ARG A 42 15.25 0.99 9.72
C ARG A 42 15.67 2.48 9.58
N PRO A 43 14.82 3.41 9.11
CA PRO A 43 15.21 4.82 9.00
C PRO A 43 15.22 5.61 10.32
N HIS A 44 14.82 5.03 11.47
CA HIS A 44 14.78 5.75 12.75
C HIS A 44 16.15 6.30 13.20
N GLY A 45 17.22 5.51 13.08
CA GLY A 45 18.58 5.99 13.40
C GLY A 45 18.99 7.22 12.57
N PRO A 46 18.89 7.14 11.22
CA PRO A 46 19.10 8.30 10.35
C PRO A 46 18.20 9.52 10.65
N VAL A 47 16.93 9.32 11.02
CA VAL A 47 16.03 10.41 11.46
C VAL A 47 16.63 11.17 12.65
N LEU A 48 17.13 10.46 13.66
CA LEU A 48 17.77 11.08 14.83
C LEU A 48 19.08 11.82 14.49
N GLN A 49 19.74 11.42 13.40
CA GLN A 49 20.93 12.09 12.88
C GLN A 49 20.59 13.30 11.98
N GLY A 50 19.31 13.62 11.81
CA GLY A 50 18.84 14.80 11.08
C GLY A 50 18.79 14.63 9.56
N ALA A 51 19.05 13.44 9.02
CA ALA A 51 19.04 13.20 7.58
C ALA A 51 18.57 11.79 7.23
N VAL A 52 17.57 11.68 6.35
CA VAL A 52 17.09 10.41 5.80
C VAL A 52 17.23 10.43 4.28
N THR A 53 17.90 9.43 3.73
CA THR A 53 17.96 9.22 2.27
C THR A 53 16.87 8.24 1.86
N LEU A 54 15.96 8.68 0.99
CA LEU A 54 14.93 7.84 0.39
C LEU A 54 15.21 7.66 -1.10
N PRO A 55 14.99 6.48 -1.68
CA PRO A 55 15.10 6.24 -3.11
C PRO A 55 13.90 6.81 -3.88
N ALA A 56 13.55 8.08 -3.64
CA ALA A 56 12.37 8.76 -4.20
C ALA A 56 12.68 9.54 -5.49
N GLY A 57 13.96 9.83 -5.76
CA GLY A 57 14.35 10.70 -6.88
C GLY A 57 13.66 12.06 -6.79
N GLN A 58 13.00 12.48 -7.87
CA GLN A 58 12.22 13.74 -7.94
C GLN A 58 10.71 13.54 -7.69
N VAL A 59 10.28 12.34 -7.31
CA VAL A 59 8.87 12.02 -7.09
C VAL A 59 8.50 12.33 -5.64
N GLN A 60 7.34 12.95 -5.43
CA GLN A 60 6.76 13.04 -4.09
C GLN A 60 6.33 11.65 -3.63
N GLU A 61 7.16 11.05 -2.77
CA GLU A 61 6.91 9.72 -2.24
C GLU A 61 5.78 9.76 -1.20
N PRO A 62 4.67 9.03 -1.38
CA PRO A 62 3.60 9.02 -0.41
C PRO A 62 4.07 8.36 0.90
N ILE A 63 3.92 9.06 2.02
CA ILE A 63 4.09 8.51 3.37
C ILE A 63 2.70 8.24 3.95
N ILE A 64 2.46 6.99 4.32
CA ILE A 64 1.15 6.46 4.72
C ILE A 64 1.15 6.19 6.22
N VAL A 65 0.08 6.58 6.91
CA VAL A 65 -0.11 6.17 8.31
C VAL A 65 -0.77 4.79 8.33
N ILE A 66 -0.24 3.86 9.13
CA ILE A 66 -0.75 2.48 9.17
C ILE A 66 -2.26 2.38 9.46
N ASN A 67 -2.81 3.23 10.31
CA ASN A 67 -4.26 3.22 10.60
C ASN A 67 -5.10 3.47 9.36
N ASP A 68 -4.62 4.30 8.43
CA ASP A 68 -5.38 4.59 7.21
C ASP A 68 -5.41 3.37 6.27
N ILE A 69 -4.36 2.53 6.28
CA ILE A 69 -4.32 1.31 5.44
C ILE A 69 -5.27 0.23 5.97
N ALA A 70 -5.43 0.16 7.30
CA ALA A 70 -6.38 -0.74 7.92
C ALA A 70 -7.82 -0.40 7.50
N GLU A 71 -8.19 0.89 7.43
CA GLU A 71 -9.51 1.32 6.96
C GLU A 71 -9.75 0.88 5.51
N VAL A 72 -8.74 1.02 4.64
CA VAL A 72 -8.82 0.58 3.24
C VAL A 72 -9.01 -0.94 3.15
N ALA A 73 -8.23 -1.72 3.91
CA ALA A 73 -8.33 -3.17 3.92
C ALA A 73 -9.70 -3.66 4.43
N ILE A 74 -10.23 -3.03 5.48
CA ILE A 74 -11.56 -3.32 6.03
C ILE A 74 -12.64 -3.03 4.98
N ARG A 75 -12.59 -1.86 4.32
CA ARG A 75 -13.55 -1.50 3.27
C ARG A 75 -13.56 -2.51 2.13
N LEU A 76 -12.40 -2.89 1.63
CA LEU A 76 -12.27 -3.85 0.53
C LEU A 76 -12.74 -5.25 0.94
N THR A 77 -12.41 -5.69 2.15
CA THR A 77 -12.86 -6.99 2.68
C THR A 77 -14.38 -7.01 2.92
N SER A 78 -14.95 -5.91 3.40
CA SER A 78 -16.39 -5.79 3.66
C SER A 78 -17.21 -5.69 2.38
N GLN A 79 -16.64 -5.09 1.33
CA GLN A 79 -17.23 -5.04 -0.01
C GLN A 79 -17.16 -6.38 -0.73
N LEU A 80 -16.15 -7.22 -0.48
CA LEU A 80 -16.13 -8.61 -0.97
C LEU A 80 -17.30 -9.45 -0.42
N GLY A 81 -17.89 -9.07 0.73
CA GLY A 81 -19.06 -9.74 1.33
C GLY A 81 -20.43 -9.22 0.85
N ARG A 82 -20.48 -8.12 0.09
CA ARG A 82 -21.71 -7.55 -0.49
C ARG A 82 -21.49 -7.39 -2.00
N GLN A 83 -22.13 -8.22 -2.82
CA GLN A 83 -22.24 -8.15 -4.30
C GLN A 83 -21.32 -7.10 -4.99
N PRO A 84 -20.39 -7.53 -5.86
CA PRO A 84 -19.18 -6.79 -6.21
C PRO A 84 -19.51 -5.47 -6.91
N SER A 85 -19.53 -4.40 -6.13
CA SER A 85 -19.63 -3.05 -6.65
C SER A 85 -18.30 -2.35 -6.40
N HIS A 86 -17.55 -2.24 -7.51
CA HIS A 86 -16.41 -1.35 -7.80
C HIS A 86 -14.97 -1.88 -7.83
N TYR A 87 -14.66 -3.12 -7.46
CA TYR A 87 -13.32 -3.67 -7.70
C TYR A 87 -13.38 -5.07 -8.31
N PRO A 88 -13.01 -5.24 -9.60
CA PRO A 88 -12.98 -6.57 -10.22
C PRO A 88 -11.94 -7.47 -9.52
N SER A 89 -12.15 -8.78 -9.57
CA SER A 89 -11.13 -9.75 -9.17
C SER A 89 -9.83 -9.47 -9.93
N GLY A 90 -8.70 -9.51 -9.21
CA GLY A 90 -7.40 -9.12 -9.77
C GLY A 90 -7.10 -7.62 -9.76
N THR A 91 -7.85 -6.82 -8.99
CA THR A 91 -7.57 -5.38 -8.85
C THR A 91 -6.19 -5.14 -8.20
N GLU A 92 -5.42 -4.28 -8.84
CA GLU A 92 -4.18 -3.72 -8.31
C GLU A 92 -4.32 -2.22 -8.11
N THR A 93 -3.91 -1.73 -6.94
CA THR A 93 -4.08 -0.30 -6.63
C THR A 93 -2.96 0.24 -5.79
N ASN A 94 -2.57 1.48 -6.11
CA ASN A 94 -1.66 2.25 -5.28
C ASN A 94 -2.45 3.01 -4.20
N ALA A 95 -2.03 2.85 -2.95
CA ALA A 95 -2.53 3.64 -1.84
C ALA A 95 -1.70 4.93 -1.72
N LYS A 96 -2.36 6.08 -1.77
CA LYS A 96 -1.71 7.38 -1.54
C LYS A 96 -2.53 8.26 -0.62
N ARG A 97 -1.86 8.97 0.29
CA ARG A 97 -2.50 9.96 1.15
C ARG A 97 -2.90 11.17 0.31
N ARG A 98 -4.09 11.73 0.56
CA ARG A 98 -4.51 12.95 -0.13
C ARG A 98 -3.62 14.14 0.26
N PRO A 99 -3.39 15.10 -0.64
CA PRO A 99 -2.63 16.32 -0.35
C PRO A 99 -3.17 17.12 0.84
N ASN A 100 -4.45 16.98 1.15
CA ASN A 100 -5.23 17.81 2.06
C ASN A 100 -6.02 17.02 3.12
N GLY A 101 -5.73 15.74 3.39
CA GLY A 101 -6.57 14.98 4.32
C GLY A 101 -5.96 13.73 4.95
N ARG A 102 -6.52 13.36 6.12
CA ARG A 102 -6.28 12.14 6.91
C ARG A 102 -6.77 10.84 6.24
N ARG A 103 -7.04 10.85 4.93
CA ARG A 103 -7.72 9.74 4.25
C ARG A 103 -6.94 9.30 3.02
N LEU A 104 -6.77 8.00 2.87
CA LEU A 104 -6.14 7.41 1.69
C LEU A 104 -7.08 7.45 0.49
N THR A 105 -6.47 7.57 -0.69
CA THR A 105 -7.12 7.33 -1.97
C THR A 105 -6.49 6.11 -2.60
N VAL A 106 -7.35 5.29 -3.19
CA VAL A 106 -7.04 4.04 -3.84
C VAL A 106 -7.33 4.29 -5.32
N SER A 107 -6.31 4.20 -6.16
CA SER A 107 -6.43 4.36 -7.61
C SER A 107 -6.00 3.09 -8.31
N ASN A 108 -6.93 2.50 -9.07
CA ASN A 108 -6.71 1.29 -9.85
C ASN A 108 -5.73 1.58 -11.00
N GLU A 109 -4.74 0.70 -11.17
CA GLU A 109 -3.88 0.70 -12.35
C GLU A 109 -4.39 -0.40 -13.28
N ARG A 110 -4.74 -0.03 -14.51
CA ARG A 110 -5.10 -1.01 -15.55
C ARG A 110 -3.86 -1.61 -16.16
#